data_AF-A0A414PN59-F1
#
_entry.id   AF-A0A414PN59-F1
#
_cell.length_a   1.000
_cell.length_b   1.000
_cell.length_c   1.000
_cell.angle_alpha   90.00
_cell.angle_beta   90.00
_cell.angle_gamma   90.00
#
_symmetry.space_group_name_H-M   'P 1'
#
loop_
_entity.id
_entity.type
_entity.pdbx_description
1 polymer ?
#
loop_
_entity_poly.entity_id
_entity_poly.type
_entity_poly.pdbx_seq_one_letter_code
_entity_poly.pdbx_strand_id
1 'polypeptide(L)'
;RTFRRKKDAEELSCGFEEKDNYRKKYLTTEEHKVFSDKLSELANELYLKNPSELTERLNSIFDYLYFDECQDFVGYDYEIIKLILTRTGITCVFAGDPRQHTYSTHTSSKYKKYSGDIASFIQDCVNKKNKRYVTIDETTLVKSHRCPRCICDFASLIMPQYPEMKSVKENSQQEHCLLIKNCDVGNYVDRFNPVALIWNNKALKNIHPNIKQRYNMGEVKGLDFPNVIVYPTENMLTWINNTTKQLADETRAKLYVAVTRAEITIGIIVPDDFCLPSESILQFWSNPD
;
A
#
# COMPACT_ATOMS: atom_id res chain seq x y z
N ARG A 1 -61.13 20.83 -23.01
CA ARG A 1 -60.98 20.86 -21.54
C ARG A 1 -61.01 19.43 -21.04
N THR A 2 -60.07 18.84 -20.32
CA THR A 2 -58.67 19.12 -20.00
C THR A 2 -58.18 17.75 -19.50
N PHE A 3 -57.17 17.19 -20.15
CA PHE A 3 -56.38 16.05 -19.67
C PHE A 3 -55.29 16.56 -18.73
N ARG A 4 -54.71 15.63 -17.95
CA ARG A 4 -53.49 15.71 -17.10
C ARG A 4 -53.74 16.07 -15.64
N ARG A 5 -53.57 15.04 -14.78
CA ARG A 5 -52.94 15.05 -13.45
C ARG A 5 -53.20 13.69 -12.80
N LYS A 6 -52.37 12.70 -13.12
CA LYS A 6 -52.26 11.47 -12.32
C LYS A 6 -51.01 10.65 -12.65
N LYS A 7 -50.40 10.82 -13.83
CA LYS A 7 -49.12 10.18 -14.18
C LYS A 7 -47.89 10.85 -13.54
N ASP A 8 -47.94 12.16 -13.31
CA ASP A 8 -46.76 12.88 -12.82
C ASP A 8 -46.45 12.60 -11.33
N ALA A 9 -47.43 12.18 -10.52
CA ALA A 9 -47.26 12.02 -9.08
C ALA A 9 -46.51 10.72 -8.67
N GLU A 10 -46.67 9.63 -9.42
CA GLU A 10 -45.96 8.36 -9.17
C GLU A 10 -44.50 8.39 -9.70
N GLU A 11 -44.25 9.07 -10.83
CA GLU A 11 -42.88 9.32 -11.30
C GLU A 11 -42.12 10.29 -10.38
N LEU A 12 -42.81 11.29 -9.81
CA LEU A 12 -42.23 12.17 -8.80
C LEU A 12 -41.90 11.42 -7.50
N SER A 13 -42.79 10.59 -6.95
CA SER A 13 -42.50 9.88 -5.69
C SER A 13 -41.39 8.85 -5.84
N CYS A 14 -41.38 8.09 -6.93
CA CYS A 14 -40.33 7.10 -7.22
C CYS A 14 -38.97 7.77 -7.46
N GLY A 15 -38.94 8.88 -8.20
CA GLY A 15 -37.73 9.67 -8.41
C GLY A 15 -37.23 10.39 -7.15
N PHE A 16 -38.11 10.74 -6.21
CA PHE A 16 -37.72 11.30 -4.91
C PHE A 16 -37.14 10.24 -3.99
N GLU A 17 -37.74 9.06 -3.87
CA GLU A 17 -37.20 7.94 -3.06
C GLU A 17 -35.86 7.44 -3.62
N GLU A 18 -35.74 7.31 -4.94
CA GLU A 18 -34.50 6.88 -5.59
C GLU A 18 -33.39 7.95 -5.46
N LYS A 19 -33.73 9.24 -5.57
CA LYS A 19 -32.78 10.34 -5.28
C LYS A 19 -32.39 10.41 -3.81
N ASP A 20 -33.31 10.16 -2.88
CA ASP A 20 -33.05 10.19 -1.45
C ASP A 20 -32.16 8.99 -1.05
N ASN A 21 -32.36 7.84 -1.67
CA ASN A 21 -31.48 6.68 -1.56
C ASN A 21 -30.09 6.95 -2.19
N TYR A 22 -30.04 7.61 -3.34
CA TYR A 22 -28.79 8.01 -4.00
C TYR A 22 -27.94 8.95 -3.13
N ARG A 23 -28.59 9.97 -2.55
CA ARG A 23 -27.94 10.92 -1.63
C ARG A 23 -27.44 10.20 -0.38
N LYS A 24 -28.26 9.34 0.23
CA LYS A 24 -27.86 8.55 1.40
C LYS A 24 -26.72 7.57 1.10
N LYS A 25 -26.63 7.04 -0.13
CA LYS A 25 -25.55 6.13 -0.54
C LYS A 25 -24.21 6.84 -0.68
N TYR A 26 -24.19 8.03 -1.29
CA TYR A 26 -22.94 8.67 -1.71
C TYR A 26 -22.53 9.88 -0.87
N LEU A 27 -23.48 10.62 -0.30
CA LEU A 27 -23.22 11.87 0.40
C LEU A 27 -23.18 11.64 1.91
N THR A 28 -22.24 12.31 2.58
CA THR A 28 -22.18 12.31 4.04
C THR A 28 -23.37 13.07 4.62
N THR A 29 -23.55 12.96 5.95
CA THR A 29 -24.54 13.77 6.69
C THR A 29 -24.38 15.27 6.47
N GLU A 30 -23.16 15.71 6.15
CA GLU A 30 -22.91 17.01 5.53
C GLU A 30 -23.15 16.85 4.01
N GLU A 31 -24.38 17.13 3.54
CA GLU A 31 -24.91 16.79 2.19
C GLU A 31 -24.14 17.36 0.97
N HIS A 32 -22.94 17.91 1.16
CA HIS A 32 -22.05 18.43 0.13
C HIS A 32 -20.72 17.66 0.04
N LYS A 33 -20.49 16.65 0.89
CA LYS A 33 -19.29 15.80 0.85
C LYS A 33 -19.67 14.39 0.40
N VAL A 34 -18.80 13.76 -0.38
CA VAL A 34 -18.94 12.37 -0.83
C VAL A 34 -18.15 11.46 0.09
N PHE A 35 -18.68 10.28 0.44
CA PHE A 35 -17.92 9.26 1.16
C PHE A 35 -16.73 8.80 0.32
N SER A 36 -15.52 8.85 0.90
CA SER A 36 -14.28 8.55 0.17
C SER A 36 -14.28 7.14 -0.42
N ASP A 37 -14.83 6.15 0.30
CA ASP A 37 -14.92 4.76 -0.15
C ASP A 37 -15.97 4.52 -1.25
N LYS A 38 -16.80 5.54 -1.56
CA LYS A 38 -17.82 5.51 -2.63
C LYS A 38 -17.49 6.42 -3.80
N LEU A 39 -16.44 7.23 -3.71
CA LEU A 39 -16.12 8.25 -4.71
C LEU A 39 -15.91 7.65 -6.11
N SER A 40 -15.14 6.56 -6.20
CA SER A 40 -14.86 5.90 -7.49
C SER A 40 -16.09 5.20 -8.07
N GLU A 41 -16.98 4.69 -7.22
CA GLU A 41 -18.27 4.13 -7.66
C GLU A 41 -19.16 5.23 -8.25
N LEU A 42 -19.28 6.36 -7.54
CA LEU A 42 -20.02 7.52 -8.00
C LEU A 42 -19.46 8.06 -9.32
N ALA A 43 -18.14 8.22 -9.43
CA ALA A 43 -17.50 8.69 -10.65
C ALA A 43 -17.80 7.78 -11.85
N ASN A 44 -17.80 6.45 -11.64
CA ASN A 44 -18.13 5.49 -12.67
C ASN A 44 -19.60 5.59 -13.10
N GLU A 45 -20.54 5.77 -12.16
CA GLU A 45 -21.96 5.97 -12.50
C GLU A 45 -22.21 7.27 -13.28
N LEU A 46 -21.53 8.36 -12.90
CA LEU A 46 -21.62 9.63 -13.63
C LEU A 46 -21.07 9.49 -15.05
N TYR A 47 -19.96 8.77 -15.23
CA TYR A 47 -19.46 8.42 -16.55
C TYR A 47 -20.48 7.64 -17.38
N LEU A 48 -21.11 6.60 -16.82
CA LEU A 48 -22.09 5.80 -17.56
C LEU A 48 -23.30 6.61 -18.02
N LYS A 49 -23.66 7.68 -17.30
CA LYS A 49 -24.75 8.60 -17.67
C LYS A 49 -24.33 9.60 -18.75
N ASN A 50 -23.06 9.99 -18.82
CA ASN A 50 -22.57 10.96 -19.80
C ASN A 50 -21.14 10.64 -20.31
N PRO A 51 -20.97 9.57 -21.11
CA PRO A 51 -19.64 9.10 -21.48
C PRO A 51 -18.84 10.06 -22.37
N SER A 52 -19.51 10.68 -23.35
CA SER A 52 -18.86 11.52 -24.37
C SER A 52 -18.31 12.81 -23.77
N GLU A 53 -19.14 13.55 -23.03
CA GLU A 53 -18.74 14.84 -22.46
C GLU A 53 -17.60 14.67 -21.45
N LEU A 54 -17.65 13.64 -20.61
CA LEU A 54 -16.58 13.38 -19.64
C LEU A 54 -15.27 12.95 -20.31
N THR A 55 -15.34 12.15 -21.37
CA THR A 55 -14.15 11.74 -22.12
C THR A 55 -13.51 12.93 -22.86
N GLU A 56 -14.32 13.76 -23.52
CA GLU A 56 -13.86 14.98 -24.20
C GLU A 56 -13.24 15.95 -23.22
N ARG A 57 -13.88 16.15 -22.07
CA ARG A 57 -13.36 17.02 -21.01
C ARG A 57 -12.02 16.52 -20.48
N LEU A 58 -11.89 15.22 -20.20
CA LEU A 58 -10.63 14.64 -19.73
C LEU A 58 -9.49 14.86 -20.75
N ASN A 59 -9.74 14.58 -22.03
CA ASN A 59 -8.78 14.81 -23.11
C ASN A 59 -8.42 16.30 -23.29
N SER A 60 -9.35 17.22 -23.00
CA SER A 60 -9.08 18.66 -23.11
C SER A 60 -8.22 19.22 -21.97
N ILE A 61 -8.11 18.49 -20.86
CA ILE A 61 -7.43 18.96 -19.64
C ILE A 61 -6.06 18.29 -19.49
N PHE A 62 -5.96 17.00 -19.79
CA PHE A 62 -4.78 16.21 -19.49
C PHE A 62 -4.20 15.57 -20.74
N ASP A 63 -2.91 15.77 -20.97
CA ASP A 63 -2.13 14.98 -21.92
C ASP A 63 -1.48 13.76 -21.22
N TYR A 64 -1.13 13.93 -19.94
CA TYR A 64 -0.40 12.94 -19.13
C TYR A 64 -1.02 12.76 -17.75
N LEU A 65 -1.08 11.52 -17.27
CA LEU A 65 -1.43 11.18 -15.89
C LEU A 65 -0.39 10.23 -15.30
N TYR A 66 0.06 10.55 -14.09
CA TYR A 66 1.01 9.74 -13.32
C TYR A 66 0.31 9.25 -12.06
N PHE A 67 0.27 7.93 -11.88
CA PHE A 67 -0.33 7.28 -10.72
C PHE A 67 0.78 6.64 -9.90
N ASP A 68 0.95 7.11 -8.67
CA ASP A 68 1.86 6.51 -7.70
C ASP A 68 1.09 5.55 -6.76
N GLU A 69 1.82 4.65 -6.10
CA GLU A 69 1.28 3.64 -5.18
C GLU A 69 0.11 2.84 -5.76
N CYS A 70 0.19 2.48 -7.05
CA CYS A 70 -0.93 1.90 -7.79
C CYS A 70 -1.39 0.51 -7.29
N GLN A 71 -0.62 -0.14 -6.41
CA GLN A 71 -1.06 -1.34 -5.70
C GLN A 71 -2.18 -1.06 -4.68
N ASP A 72 -2.41 0.19 -4.28
CA ASP A 72 -3.46 0.55 -3.34
C ASP A 72 -4.83 0.78 -4.03
N PHE A 73 -4.88 0.75 -5.37
CA PHE A 73 -6.15 0.78 -6.12
C PHE A 73 -6.99 -0.47 -5.89
N VAL A 74 -8.30 -0.26 -5.70
CA VAL A 74 -9.25 -1.36 -5.46
C VAL A 74 -10.65 -1.06 -5.96
N GLY A 75 -11.47 -2.09 -6.11
CA GLY A 75 -12.90 -1.91 -6.36
C GLY A 75 -13.19 -1.14 -7.65
N TYR A 76 -13.86 0.01 -7.51
CA TYR A 76 -14.25 0.84 -8.65
C TYR A 76 -13.10 1.69 -9.21
N ASP A 77 -11.98 1.84 -8.51
CA ASP A 77 -10.79 2.51 -9.05
C ASP A 77 -10.36 1.88 -10.38
N TYR A 78 -10.42 0.55 -10.44
CA TYR A 78 -10.13 -0.23 -11.63
C TYR A 78 -11.04 0.07 -12.82
N GLU A 79 -12.33 0.43 -12.60
CA GLU A 79 -13.20 0.87 -13.71
C GLU A 79 -12.76 2.22 -14.26
N ILE A 80 -12.41 3.15 -13.37
CA ILE A 80 -11.95 4.48 -13.76
C ILE A 80 -10.63 4.38 -14.52
N ILE A 81 -9.68 3.57 -14.04
CA ILE A 81 -8.40 3.30 -14.71
C ILE A 81 -8.64 2.70 -16.10
N LYS A 82 -9.49 1.67 -16.18
CA LYS A 82 -9.84 1.03 -17.46
C LYS A 82 -10.50 2.01 -18.43
N LEU A 83 -11.38 2.87 -17.95
CA LEU A 83 -12.01 3.92 -18.74
C LEU A 83 -10.94 4.85 -19.31
N ILE A 84 -10.10 5.45 -18.45
CA ILE A 84 -9.06 6.39 -18.85
C ILE A 84 -8.18 5.75 -19.93
N LEU A 85 -7.66 4.55 -19.67
CA LEU A 85 -6.76 3.84 -20.58
C LEU A 85 -7.39 3.45 -21.93
N THR A 86 -8.70 3.15 -21.95
CA THR A 86 -9.33 2.58 -23.16
C THR A 86 -10.18 3.57 -23.94
N ARG A 87 -10.53 4.71 -23.35
CA ARG A 87 -11.48 5.69 -23.91
C ARG A 87 -10.86 7.07 -24.14
N THR A 88 -9.74 7.37 -23.50
CA THR A 88 -9.06 8.67 -23.64
C THR A 88 -7.79 8.53 -24.48
N GLY A 89 -7.25 9.67 -24.95
CA GLY A 89 -5.93 9.77 -25.59
C GLY A 89 -4.81 10.08 -24.61
N ILE A 90 -5.08 10.02 -23.29
CA ILE A 90 -4.16 10.43 -22.23
C ILE A 90 -3.06 9.39 -22.07
N THR A 91 -1.81 9.85 -22.05
CA THR A 91 -0.67 8.99 -21.75
C THR A 91 -0.58 8.77 -20.24
N CYS A 92 -0.68 7.52 -19.80
CA CYS A 92 -0.67 7.17 -18.38
C CYS A 92 0.60 6.41 -17.99
N VAL A 93 1.17 6.74 -16.83
CA VAL A 93 2.28 6.00 -16.21
C VAL A 93 1.85 5.58 -14.81
N PHE A 94 2.04 4.31 -14.48
CA PHE A 94 1.72 3.75 -13.17
C PHE A 94 3.01 3.30 -12.51
N ALA A 95 3.25 3.77 -11.30
CA ALA A 95 4.30 3.33 -10.41
C ALA A 95 3.65 2.68 -9.18
N GLY A 96 4.22 1.57 -8.73
CA GLY A 96 3.73 0.85 -7.57
C GLY A 96 4.63 -0.32 -7.20
N ASP A 97 4.51 -0.77 -5.97
CA ASP A 97 5.23 -1.94 -5.46
C ASP A 97 4.21 -2.91 -4.86
N PRO A 98 3.88 -4.03 -5.53
CA PRO A 98 2.90 -4.98 -5.03
C PRO A 98 3.32 -5.61 -3.68
N ARG A 99 4.61 -5.55 -3.33
CA ARG A 99 5.14 -5.94 -2.01
C ARG A 99 4.59 -5.05 -0.88
N GLN A 100 4.16 -3.82 -1.18
CA GLN A 100 3.68 -2.84 -0.20
C GLN A 100 2.16 -2.82 -0.05
N HIS A 101 1.42 -3.78 -0.63
CA HIS A 101 -0.03 -3.85 -0.46
C HIS A 101 -0.41 -4.33 0.96
N THR A 102 -0.59 -3.38 1.87
CA THR A 102 -1.04 -3.62 3.24
C THR A 102 -2.56 -3.53 3.30
N TYR A 103 -3.25 -4.64 3.02
CA TYR A 103 -4.71 -4.87 3.02
C TYR A 103 -5.62 -3.63 3.03
N SER A 104 -6.34 -3.40 1.94
CA SER A 104 -7.34 -2.35 1.83
C SER A 104 -8.63 -2.68 2.62
N THR A 105 -9.11 -1.78 3.47
CA THR A 105 -10.42 -1.90 4.16
C THR A 105 -11.63 -1.64 3.26
N HIS A 106 -11.49 -1.69 1.94
CA HIS A 106 -12.61 -1.43 1.03
C HIS A 106 -13.63 -2.58 1.08
N THR A 107 -14.89 -2.21 1.30
CA THR A 107 -16.03 -3.13 1.37
C THR A 107 -16.52 -3.63 0.00
N SER A 108 -16.04 -3.04 -1.10
CA SER A 108 -16.46 -3.43 -2.45
C SER A 108 -15.93 -4.82 -2.83
N SER A 109 -16.83 -5.68 -3.29
CA SER A 109 -16.47 -7.02 -3.81
C SER A 109 -15.95 -6.98 -5.26
N LYS A 110 -16.11 -5.85 -5.95
CA LYS A 110 -15.75 -5.71 -7.36
C LYS A 110 -14.24 -5.82 -7.54
N TYR A 111 -13.79 -6.64 -8.48
CA TYR A 111 -12.37 -6.89 -8.76
C TYR A 111 -11.52 -7.31 -7.55
N LYS A 112 -12.15 -7.87 -6.49
CA LYS A 112 -11.44 -8.28 -5.27
C LYS A 112 -10.24 -9.21 -5.51
N LYS A 113 -10.33 -10.06 -6.55
CA LYS A 113 -9.22 -10.96 -6.95
C LYS A 113 -7.95 -10.24 -7.46
N TYR A 114 -8.05 -8.95 -7.79
CA TYR A 114 -6.95 -8.12 -8.25
C TYR A 114 -6.47 -7.12 -7.19
N SER A 115 -6.94 -7.21 -5.94
CA SER A 115 -6.51 -6.30 -4.87
C SER A 115 -4.99 -6.41 -4.68
N GLY A 116 -4.26 -5.29 -4.78
CA GLY A 116 -2.80 -5.29 -4.71
C GLY A 116 -2.07 -5.74 -5.98
N ASP A 117 -2.80 -6.15 -7.02
CA ASP A 117 -2.25 -6.70 -8.26
C ASP A 117 -2.90 -6.05 -9.49
N ILE A 118 -2.56 -4.78 -9.69
CA ILE A 118 -2.97 -4.01 -10.86
C ILE A 118 -2.40 -4.61 -12.17
N ALA A 119 -1.24 -5.28 -12.13
CA ALA A 119 -0.62 -5.90 -13.30
C ALA A 119 -1.54 -6.99 -13.87
N SER A 120 -2.04 -7.89 -13.02
CA SER A 120 -3.02 -8.90 -13.42
C SER A 120 -4.33 -8.28 -13.89
N PHE A 121 -4.82 -7.23 -13.23
CA PHE A 121 -6.01 -6.51 -13.70
C PHE A 121 -5.82 -5.95 -15.12
N ILE A 122 -4.71 -5.27 -15.36
CA ILE A 122 -4.37 -4.69 -16.67
C ILE A 122 -4.28 -5.80 -17.72
N GLN A 123 -3.59 -6.90 -17.40
CA GLN A 123 -3.40 -8.00 -18.33
C GLN A 123 -4.72 -8.68 -18.71
N ASP A 124 -5.62 -8.90 -17.75
CA ASP A 124 -6.88 -9.62 -17.96
C ASP A 124 -8.02 -8.74 -18.48
N CYS A 125 -8.11 -7.50 -18.00
CA CYS A 125 -9.31 -6.65 -18.13
C CYS A 125 -9.13 -5.43 -19.04
N VAL A 126 -7.89 -5.00 -19.28
CA VAL A 126 -7.57 -3.80 -20.07
C VAL A 126 -6.94 -4.19 -21.41
N ASN A 127 -5.85 -4.94 -21.36
CA ASN A 127 -5.15 -5.43 -22.53
C ASN A 127 -5.97 -6.52 -23.23
N LYS A 128 -6.12 -6.39 -24.54
CA LYS A 128 -6.83 -7.36 -25.39
C LYS A 128 -5.86 -8.04 -26.33
N LYS A 129 -6.22 -9.24 -26.83
CA LYS A 129 -5.38 -10.04 -27.75
C LYS A 129 -4.83 -9.26 -28.94
N ASN A 130 -5.63 -8.32 -29.45
CA ASN A 130 -5.41 -7.54 -30.66
C ASN A 130 -5.22 -6.04 -30.40
N LYS A 131 -5.21 -5.62 -29.13
CA LYS A 131 -4.90 -4.23 -28.75
C LYS A 131 -4.33 -4.19 -27.34
N ARG A 132 -3.04 -3.83 -27.24
CA ARG A 132 -2.37 -3.61 -25.97
C ARG A 132 -2.38 -2.12 -25.66
N TYR A 133 -2.92 -1.77 -24.49
CA TYR A 133 -3.03 -0.40 -24.00
C TYR A 133 -1.90 -0.05 -23.05
N VAL A 134 -1.44 -1.03 -22.25
CA VAL A 134 -0.40 -0.83 -21.24
C VAL A 134 0.68 -1.89 -21.38
N THR A 135 1.93 -1.46 -21.32
CA THR A 135 3.09 -2.33 -21.15
C THR A 135 3.37 -2.47 -19.65
N ILE A 136 3.48 -3.72 -19.18
CA ILE A 136 3.78 -4.04 -17.78
C ILE A 136 5.29 -4.30 -17.70
N ASP A 137 5.97 -3.62 -16.78
CA ASP A 137 7.39 -3.78 -16.52
C ASP A 137 7.62 -4.05 -15.04
N GLU A 138 8.17 -5.23 -14.75
CA GLU A 138 8.46 -5.71 -13.39
C GLU A 138 9.97 -5.76 -13.11
N THR A 139 10.80 -5.30 -14.05
CA THR A 139 12.23 -5.62 -14.09
C THR A 139 13.16 -4.40 -14.05
N THR A 140 12.73 -3.25 -14.57
CA THR A 140 13.64 -2.09 -14.71
C THR A 140 14.04 -1.48 -13.36
N LEU A 141 13.15 -1.48 -12.37
CA LEU A 141 13.35 -0.79 -11.07
C LEU A 141 13.62 -1.74 -9.89
N VAL A 142 14.36 -2.84 -10.13
CA VAL A 142 14.75 -3.78 -9.05
C VAL A 142 15.91 -3.27 -8.18
N LYS A 143 16.60 -2.22 -8.62
CA LYS A 143 17.74 -1.62 -7.93
C LYS A 143 17.28 -0.49 -6.99
N SER A 144 17.56 -0.63 -5.71
CA SER A 144 17.28 0.36 -4.68
C SER A 144 18.44 1.32 -4.49
N HIS A 145 18.13 2.61 -4.64
CA HIS A 145 19.02 3.72 -4.27
C HIS A 145 18.86 4.13 -2.80
N ARG A 146 17.77 3.69 -2.14
CA ARG A 146 17.43 4.02 -0.76
C ARG A 146 18.07 3.05 0.22
N CYS A 147 17.82 1.76 0.03
CA CYS A 147 18.12 0.76 1.04
C CYS A 147 19.55 0.22 0.89
N PRO A 148 20.26 0.02 2.00
CA PRO A 148 21.54 -0.67 2.02
C PRO A 148 21.38 -2.16 1.70
N ARG A 149 22.50 -2.82 1.38
CA ARG A 149 22.49 -4.23 0.95
C ARG A 149 21.83 -5.17 1.97
N CYS A 150 22.17 -5.03 3.25
CA CYS A 150 21.61 -5.89 4.31
C CYS A 150 20.08 -5.78 4.41
N ILE A 151 19.52 -4.58 4.16
CA ILE A 151 18.06 -4.37 4.14
C ILE A 151 17.46 -4.95 2.87
N CYS A 152 18.09 -4.78 1.71
CA CYS A 152 17.63 -5.39 0.45
C CYS A 152 17.59 -6.92 0.53
N ASP A 153 18.64 -7.54 1.08
CA ASP A 153 18.76 -8.98 1.24
C ASP A 153 17.64 -9.49 2.17
N PHE A 154 17.43 -8.83 3.31
CA PHE A 154 16.35 -9.21 4.24
C PHE A 154 14.94 -8.95 3.67
N ALA A 155 14.73 -7.84 2.97
CA ALA A 155 13.47 -7.54 2.29
C ALA A 155 13.13 -8.58 1.22
N SER A 156 14.14 -9.07 0.49
CA SER A 156 13.98 -10.14 -0.49
C SER A 156 13.61 -11.47 0.16
N LEU A 157 14.14 -11.78 1.35
CA LEU A 157 13.69 -12.94 2.14
C LEU A 157 12.25 -12.82 2.61
N ILE A 158 11.78 -11.62 2.95
CA ILE A 158 10.38 -11.40 3.36
C ILE A 158 9.43 -11.63 2.17
N MET A 159 9.85 -11.27 0.96
CA MET A 159 9.03 -11.27 -0.27
C MET A 159 9.64 -12.14 -1.39
N PRO A 160 9.85 -13.45 -1.17
CA PRO A 160 10.57 -14.33 -2.11
C PRO A 160 9.81 -14.56 -3.43
N GLN A 161 8.52 -14.22 -3.48
CA GLN A 161 7.69 -14.35 -4.68
C GLN A 161 7.92 -13.24 -5.73
N TYR A 162 8.70 -12.21 -5.39
CA TYR A 162 9.02 -11.09 -6.27
C TYR A 162 10.51 -11.07 -6.64
N PRO A 163 10.91 -10.35 -7.69
CA PRO A 163 12.32 -10.19 -8.03
C PRO A 163 13.14 -9.67 -6.84
N GLU A 164 14.33 -10.24 -6.67
CA GLU A 164 15.27 -9.86 -5.61
C GLU A 164 15.62 -8.36 -5.69
N MET A 165 15.55 -7.70 -4.55
CA MET A 165 15.92 -6.30 -4.40
C MET A 165 17.44 -6.18 -4.35
N LYS A 166 18.02 -5.25 -5.11
CA LYS A 166 19.47 -5.04 -5.15
C LYS A 166 19.81 -3.63 -4.71
N SER A 167 20.72 -3.47 -3.76
CA SER A 167 21.22 -2.14 -3.41
C SER A 167 22.20 -1.65 -4.47
N VAL A 168 22.17 -0.35 -4.76
CA VAL A 168 23.25 0.34 -5.50
C VAL A 168 24.16 1.16 -4.57
N LYS A 169 23.91 1.15 -3.26
CA LYS A 169 24.80 1.79 -2.29
C LYS A 169 26.08 0.97 -2.19
N GLU A 170 27.20 1.66 -2.08
CA GLU A 170 28.48 1.02 -1.74
C GLU A 170 28.40 0.48 -0.31
N ASN A 171 29.05 -0.66 -0.03
CA ASN A 171 29.08 -1.24 1.30
C ASN A 171 29.70 -0.25 2.30
N SER A 172 28.88 0.47 3.06
CA SER A 172 29.37 1.28 4.18
C SER A 172 29.42 0.42 5.44
N GLN A 173 30.48 0.59 6.26
CA GLN A 173 30.66 -0.17 7.50
C GLN A 173 29.57 0.11 8.57
N GLN A 174 28.69 1.10 8.33
CA GLN A 174 27.68 1.57 9.28
C GLN A 174 26.27 1.04 8.98
N GLU A 175 26.10 0.22 7.94
CA GLU A 175 24.80 -0.34 7.55
C GLU A 175 24.47 -1.59 8.35
N HIS A 176 23.29 -1.62 8.95
CA HIS A 176 22.93 -2.65 9.92
C HIS A 176 21.49 -3.12 9.71
N CYS A 177 21.31 -4.42 9.52
CA CYS A 177 20.02 -5.09 9.70
C CYS A 177 20.20 -6.11 10.83
N LEU A 178 19.79 -5.72 12.03
CA LEU A 178 20.19 -6.41 13.26
C LEU A 178 19.00 -6.74 14.15
N LEU A 179 19.15 -7.79 14.95
CA LEU A 179 18.24 -8.14 16.03
C LEU A 179 18.68 -7.45 17.32
N ILE A 180 17.76 -6.75 17.98
CA ILE A 180 18.02 -6.04 19.24
C ILE A 180 17.31 -6.77 20.36
N LYS A 181 18.07 -7.29 21.32
CA LYS A 181 17.49 -7.87 22.54
C LYS A 181 16.80 -6.78 23.35
N ASN A 182 15.75 -7.12 24.11
CA ASN A 182 15.02 -6.15 24.91
C ASN A 182 15.93 -5.41 25.89
N CYS A 183 16.90 -6.10 26.48
CA CYS A 183 17.88 -5.49 27.40
C CYS A 183 18.75 -4.41 26.73
N ASP A 184 18.91 -4.47 25.41
CA ASP A 184 19.81 -3.60 24.63
C ASP A 184 19.08 -2.46 23.93
N VAL A 185 17.74 -2.43 23.95
CA VAL A 185 16.94 -1.40 23.25
C VAL A 185 17.30 0.02 23.70
N GLY A 186 17.54 0.24 24.99
CA GLY A 186 17.92 1.56 25.50
C GLY A 186 19.21 2.07 24.87
N ASN A 187 20.27 1.26 24.89
CA ASN A 187 21.56 1.59 24.29
C ASN A 187 21.44 1.84 22.79
N TYR A 188 20.64 1.02 22.08
CA TYR A 188 20.39 1.20 20.65
C TYR A 188 19.69 2.54 20.37
N VAL A 189 18.67 2.87 21.17
CA VAL A 189 17.91 4.12 21.03
C VAL A 189 18.79 5.33 21.30
N ASP A 190 19.61 5.30 22.34
CA ASP A 190 20.51 6.41 22.69
C ASP A 190 21.58 6.62 21.62
N ARG A 191 22.05 5.55 20.98
CA ARG A 191 23.06 5.60 19.92
C ARG A 191 22.51 6.10 18.58
N PHE A 192 21.36 5.59 18.15
CA PHE A 192 20.85 5.80 16.78
C PHE A 192 19.65 6.74 16.69
N ASN A 193 19.02 7.09 17.82
CA ASN A 193 17.78 7.89 17.87
C ASN A 193 16.76 7.48 16.79
N PRO A 194 16.35 6.19 16.75
CA PRO A 194 15.56 5.64 15.66
C PRO A 194 14.09 6.05 15.70
N VAL A 195 13.41 5.90 14.57
CA VAL A 195 11.95 5.95 14.48
C VAL A 195 11.36 4.57 14.75
N ALA A 196 10.38 4.48 15.67
CA ALA A 196 9.71 3.22 15.99
C ALA A 196 8.58 2.90 15.00
N LEU A 197 8.61 1.69 14.43
CA LEU A 197 7.52 1.17 13.61
C LEU A 197 6.80 0.04 14.33
N ILE A 198 5.48 0.18 14.45
CA ILE A 198 4.62 -0.72 15.22
C ILE A 198 3.46 -1.25 14.38
N TRP A 199 2.96 -2.44 14.73
CA TRP A 199 1.81 -3.05 14.05
C TRP A 199 0.53 -2.21 14.15
N ASN A 200 0.21 -1.71 15.34
CA ASN A 200 -0.96 -0.88 15.63
C ASN A 200 -0.82 -0.14 16.96
N ASN A 201 -1.78 0.74 17.27
CA ASN A 201 -1.77 1.56 18.47
C ASN A 201 -1.74 0.77 19.79
N LYS A 202 -2.15 -0.52 19.81
CA LYS A 202 -2.06 -1.35 21.03
C LYS A 202 -0.61 -1.68 21.39
N ALA A 203 0.30 -1.66 20.41
CA ALA A 203 1.73 -1.92 20.62
C ALA A 203 2.48 -0.69 21.15
N LEU A 204 1.85 0.49 21.23
CA LEU A 204 2.48 1.71 21.75
C LEU A 204 3.04 1.54 23.17
N LYS A 205 2.37 0.72 24.00
CA LYS A 205 2.79 0.42 25.37
C LYS A 205 4.13 -0.32 25.47
N ASN A 206 4.60 -0.93 24.37
CA ASN A 206 5.83 -1.70 24.34
C ASN A 206 7.04 -0.86 23.90
N ILE A 207 6.82 0.38 23.44
CA ILE A 207 7.88 1.23 22.89
C ILE A 207 8.75 1.78 24.02
N HIS A 208 10.07 1.84 23.78
CA HIS A 208 11.02 2.42 24.71
C HIS A 208 10.74 3.93 24.90
N PRO A 209 10.72 4.45 26.14
CA PRO A 209 10.25 5.82 26.43
C PRO A 209 11.09 6.92 25.78
N ASN A 210 12.38 6.67 25.48
CA ASN A 210 13.25 7.67 24.83
C ASN A 210 12.97 7.84 23.32
N ILE A 211 12.14 6.98 22.71
CA ILE A 211 11.82 7.10 21.29
C ILE A 211 10.78 8.20 21.06
N LYS A 212 11.17 9.23 20.30
CA LYS A 212 10.36 10.43 20.08
C LYS A 212 9.34 10.27 18.94
N GLN A 213 9.68 9.50 17.91
CA GLN A 213 8.90 9.37 16.69
C GLN A 213 8.44 7.94 16.49
N ARG A 214 7.16 7.76 16.12
CA ARG A 214 6.54 6.44 15.99
C ARG A 214 5.43 6.43 14.95
N TYR A 215 5.35 5.36 14.17
CA TYR A 215 4.34 5.20 13.11
C TYR A 215 3.81 3.78 13.03
N ASN A 216 2.60 3.64 12.51
CA ASN A 216 2.07 2.34 12.11
C ASN A 216 2.82 1.85 10.85
N MET A 217 3.18 0.56 10.82
CA MET A 217 3.84 -0.06 9.66
C MET A 217 3.05 0.07 8.35
N GLY A 218 1.71 0.17 8.40
CA GLY A 218 0.87 0.36 7.23
C GLY A 218 0.74 1.82 6.77
N GLU A 219 0.98 2.78 7.67
CA GLU A 219 0.77 4.23 7.42
C GLU A 219 2.08 4.94 7.05
N VAL A 220 3.23 4.29 7.24
CA VAL A 220 4.57 4.88 7.01
C VAL A 220 5.02 4.84 5.54
N LYS A 221 4.17 4.36 4.63
CA LYS A 221 4.48 4.35 3.18
C LYS A 221 4.78 5.77 2.69
N GLY A 222 5.66 5.89 1.70
CA GLY A 222 6.14 7.18 1.19
C GLY A 222 7.11 7.95 2.10
N LEU A 223 7.32 7.52 3.36
CA LEU A 223 8.34 8.10 4.25
C LEU A 223 9.62 7.27 4.24
N ASP A 224 10.73 7.88 4.63
CA ASP A 224 12.02 7.26 4.90
C ASP A 224 12.72 7.91 6.10
N PHE A 225 13.56 7.12 6.78
CA PHE A 225 14.29 7.53 7.96
C PHE A 225 15.71 6.96 7.97
N PRO A 226 16.70 7.69 8.49
CA PRO A 226 18.06 7.17 8.62
C PRO A 226 18.12 5.87 9.42
N ASN A 227 17.46 5.86 10.58
CA ASN A 227 17.48 4.76 11.53
C ASN A 227 16.05 4.37 11.93
N VAL A 228 15.73 3.09 11.82
CA VAL A 228 14.42 2.53 12.17
C VAL A 228 14.59 1.47 13.25
N ILE A 229 13.62 1.38 14.15
CA ILE A 229 13.47 0.26 15.07
C ILE A 229 12.07 -0.34 14.94
N VAL A 230 12.01 -1.64 14.68
CA VAL A 230 10.77 -2.39 14.45
C VAL A 230 10.40 -3.13 15.71
N TYR A 231 9.16 -2.96 16.15
CA TYR A 231 8.52 -3.78 17.18
C TYR A 231 7.65 -4.84 16.48
N PRO A 232 8.20 -6.04 16.21
CA PRO A 232 7.49 -7.07 15.47
C PRO A 232 6.32 -7.67 16.26
N THR A 233 5.37 -8.28 15.55
CA THR A 233 4.36 -9.14 16.17
C THR A 233 4.94 -10.53 16.48
N GLU A 234 4.25 -11.32 17.31
CA GLU A 234 4.63 -12.71 17.58
C GLU A 234 4.74 -13.57 16.31
N ASN A 235 3.85 -13.34 15.33
CA ASN A 235 3.91 -14.02 14.03
C ASN A 235 5.15 -13.61 13.23
N MET A 236 5.53 -12.32 13.25
CA MET A 236 6.76 -11.86 12.62
C MET A 236 7.99 -12.47 13.30
N LEU A 237 8.05 -12.50 14.63
CA LEU A 237 9.14 -13.13 15.39
C LEU A 237 9.26 -14.62 15.07
N THR A 238 8.13 -15.32 15.03
CA THR A 238 8.05 -16.74 14.71
C THR A 238 8.58 -17.02 13.30
N TRP A 239 8.30 -16.12 12.34
CA TRP A 239 8.81 -16.20 10.98
C TRP A 239 10.29 -15.82 10.88
N ILE A 240 10.75 -14.80 11.60
CA ILE A 240 12.17 -14.41 11.64
C ILE A 240 13.04 -15.58 12.15
N ASN A 241 12.56 -16.31 13.16
CA ASN A 241 13.27 -17.49 13.68
C ASN A 241 13.25 -18.67 12.68
N ASN A 242 12.20 -18.78 11.85
CA ASN A 242 12.09 -19.83 10.84
C ASN A 242 11.34 -19.32 9.60
N THR A 243 12.10 -18.91 8.60
CA THR A 243 11.60 -18.26 7.38
C THR A 243 10.76 -19.19 6.50
N THR A 244 10.77 -20.50 6.76
CA THR A 244 9.91 -21.49 6.07
C THR A 244 8.46 -21.46 6.56
N LYS A 245 8.19 -20.86 7.72
CA LYS A 245 6.83 -20.72 8.25
C LYS A 245 6.00 -19.78 7.38
N GLN A 246 4.70 -20.01 7.36
CA GLN A 246 3.77 -19.11 6.68
C GLN A 246 3.58 -17.83 7.50
N LEU A 247 3.66 -16.70 6.80
CA LEU A 247 3.32 -15.38 7.32
C LEU A 247 2.18 -14.83 6.47
N ALA A 248 1.07 -14.46 7.11
CA ALA A 248 -0.09 -13.91 6.43
C ALA A 248 0.29 -12.68 5.58
N ASP A 249 -0.33 -12.53 4.42
CA ASP A 249 0.06 -11.52 3.42
C ASP A 249 0.13 -10.10 3.99
N GLU A 250 -0.89 -9.69 4.78
CA GLU A 250 -0.88 -8.37 5.44
C GLU A 250 0.30 -8.22 6.41
N THR A 251 0.60 -9.29 7.17
CA THR A 251 1.71 -9.28 8.13
C THR A 251 3.05 -9.19 7.41
N ARG A 252 3.19 -9.94 6.32
CA ARG A 252 4.37 -9.94 5.45
C ARG A 252 4.58 -8.58 4.79
N ALA A 253 3.53 -7.99 4.21
CA ALA A 253 3.56 -6.67 3.57
C ALA A 253 3.94 -5.56 4.56
N LYS A 254 3.33 -5.55 5.76
CA LYS A 254 3.68 -4.56 6.79
C LYS A 254 5.11 -4.72 7.30
N LEU A 255 5.60 -5.95 7.46
CA LEU A 255 7.00 -6.18 7.79
C LEU A 255 7.92 -5.66 6.68
N TYR A 256 7.63 -5.98 5.41
CA TYR A 256 8.38 -5.47 4.26
C TYR A 256 8.39 -3.93 4.21
N VAL A 257 7.23 -3.28 4.37
CA VAL A 257 7.14 -1.82 4.42
C VAL A 257 8.02 -1.29 5.55
N ALA A 258 7.90 -1.85 6.76
CA ALA A 258 8.67 -1.42 7.92
C ALA A 258 10.18 -1.51 7.70
N VAL A 259 10.67 -2.62 7.14
CA VAL A 259 12.12 -2.79 6.94
C VAL A 259 12.68 -1.88 5.85
N THR A 260 11.88 -1.59 4.82
CA THR A 260 12.30 -0.74 3.70
C THR A 260 12.20 0.76 3.97
N ARG A 261 11.82 1.17 5.19
CA ARG A 261 11.82 2.59 5.61
C ARG A 261 13.20 3.08 6.05
N ALA A 262 14.12 2.18 6.39
CA ALA A 262 15.45 2.54 6.86
C ALA A 262 16.42 2.82 5.70
N GLU A 263 17.13 3.94 5.79
CA GLU A 263 18.18 4.31 4.83
C GLU A 263 19.58 3.84 5.24
N ILE A 264 19.80 3.63 6.54
CA ILE A 264 21.11 3.26 7.11
C ILE A 264 20.98 2.04 8.01
N THR A 265 20.18 2.13 9.08
CA THR A 265 20.09 1.07 10.09
C THR A 265 18.66 0.66 10.39
N ILE A 266 18.48 -0.65 10.58
CA ILE A 266 17.27 -1.22 11.15
C ILE A 266 17.60 -2.17 12.31
N GLY A 267 16.96 -1.89 13.45
CA GLY A 267 16.90 -2.80 14.58
C GLY A 267 15.54 -3.50 14.64
N ILE A 268 15.52 -4.82 14.78
CA ILE A 268 14.31 -5.61 14.98
C ILE A 268 14.32 -6.16 16.39
N ILE A 269 13.35 -5.75 17.20
CA ILE A 269 13.34 -6.12 18.62
C ILE A 269 12.95 -7.58 18.78
N VAL A 270 13.71 -8.29 19.61
CA VAL A 270 13.48 -9.69 19.96
C VAL A 270 13.57 -9.92 21.48
N PRO A 271 12.91 -10.95 22.02
CA PRO A 271 13.14 -11.40 23.39
C PRO A 271 14.61 -11.69 23.69
N ASP A 272 15.03 -11.58 24.95
CA ASP A 272 16.44 -11.75 25.34
C ASP A 272 16.94 -13.20 25.15
N ASP A 273 16.02 -14.17 25.23
CA ASP A 273 16.21 -15.60 24.99
C ASP A 273 16.01 -16.00 23.50
N PHE A 274 15.76 -15.03 22.62
CA PHE A 274 15.59 -15.30 21.20
C PHE A 274 16.87 -15.92 20.63
N CYS A 275 16.70 -17.03 19.92
CA CYS A 275 17.78 -17.76 19.28
C CYS A 275 17.60 -17.69 17.76
N LEU A 276 18.71 -17.62 17.04
CA LEU A 276 18.73 -17.67 15.58
C LEU A 276 19.20 -19.05 15.09
N PRO A 277 18.66 -19.56 13.98
CA PRO A 277 19.25 -20.69 13.29
C PRO A 277 20.64 -20.31 12.76
N SER A 278 21.55 -21.28 12.71
CA SER A 278 22.95 -21.07 12.27
C SER A 278 23.09 -20.50 10.86
N GLU A 279 22.06 -20.64 10.02
CA GLU A 279 22.02 -20.17 8.63
C GLU A 279 21.36 -18.79 8.47
N SER A 280 21.00 -18.13 9.58
CA SER A 280 20.38 -16.80 9.56
C SER A 280 21.33 -15.76 8.97
N ILE A 281 20.82 -14.92 8.06
CA ILE A 281 21.54 -13.73 7.56
C ILE A 281 21.56 -12.59 8.59
N LEU A 282 20.63 -12.60 9.54
CA LEU A 282 20.52 -11.59 10.58
C LEU A 282 21.51 -11.88 11.70
N GLN A 283 22.02 -10.82 12.32
CA GLN A 283 22.93 -10.88 13.45
C GLN A 283 22.36 -10.11 14.64
N PHE A 284 22.76 -10.49 15.85
CA PHE A 284 22.43 -9.71 17.03
C PHE A 284 23.27 -8.43 17.07
N TRP A 285 22.63 -7.33 17.44
CA TRP A 285 23.36 -6.13 17.80
C TRP A 285 24.11 -6.38 19.10
N SER A 286 25.39 -6.03 19.08
CA SER A 286 26.21 -5.90 20.27
C SER A 286 26.50 -4.42 20.41
N ASN A 287 26.41 -3.90 21.63
CA ASN A 287 26.89 -2.55 21.90
C ASN A 287 28.42 -2.59 21.84
N PRO A 288 29.09 -2.00 20.84
CA PRO A 288 30.53 -1.87 20.93
C PRO A 288 30.79 -0.83 22.02
N ASP A 289 31.51 -1.26 23.05
CA ASP A 289 32.00 -0.44 24.16
C ASP A 289 32.59 0.90 23.68
#